data_AF-A0A6I7XNF9-F1
#
_entry.id   AF-A0A6I7XNF9-F1
#
_cell.length_a   1.000
_cell.length_b   1.000
_cell.length_c   1.000
_cell.angle_alpha   90.00
_cell.angle_beta   90.00
_cell.angle_gamma   90.00
#
_symmetry.space_group_name_H-M   'P 1'
#
loop_
_entity.id
_entity.type
_entity.pdbx_description
1 polymer ?
#
loop_
_entity_poly.entity_id
_entity_poly.type
_entity_poly.pdbx_seq_one_letter_code
_entity_poly.pdbx_strand_id
1 'polypeptide(L)' 'MCCLQCESLVVEIEKIRGLMVFTALEKGFTDPKTIEISQKLDQLLNRTN' A
#
# COMPACT_ATOMS: atom_id res chain seq x y z
N MET A 1 26.10 -3.18 -1.43
CA MET A 1 25.35 -2.50 -0.34
C MET A 1 24.11 -1.88 -0.98
N CYS A 2 23.08 -2.70 -1.27
CA CYS A 2 21.87 -2.27 -2.01
C CYS A 2 20.59 -2.35 -1.14
N CYS A 3 20.75 -2.69 0.15
CA CYS A 3 19.64 -3.17 0.98
C CYS A 3 18.76 -2.06 1.57
N LEU A 4 19.29 -0.84 1.76
CA LEU A 4 18.57 0.27 2.41
C LEU A 4 17.36 0.79 1.61
N GLN A 5 17.46 0.82 0.27
CA GLN A 5 16.34 1.26 -0.58
C GLN A 5 15.21 0.22 -0.63
N CYS A 6 15.55 -1.07 -0.66
CA CYS A 6 14.57 -2.15 -0.63
C CYS A 6 13.82 -2.18 0.72
N GLU A 7 14.54 -1.98 1.84
CA GLU A 7 13.92 -1.89 3.17
C GLU A 7 12.95 -0.71 3.27
N SER A 8 13.32 0.45 2.73
CA SER A 8 12.44 1.63 2.73
C SER A 8 11.16 1.40 1.93
N LEU A 9 11.25 0.74 0.76
CA LEU A 9 10.10 0.48 -0.09
C LEU A 9 9.14 -0.54 0.54
N VAL A 10 9.67 -1.59 1.17
CA VAL A 10 8.87 -2.59 1.90
C VAL A 10 8.11 -1.95 3.07
N VAL A 11 8.77 -1.05 3.83
CA VAL A 11 8.10 -0.33 4.92
C VAL A 11 6.96 0.55 4.41
N GLU A 12 7.12 1.20 3.26
CA GLU A 12 6.07 2.02 2.66
C GLU A 12 4.88 1.17 2.17
N ILE A 13 5.16 0.03 1.53
CA ILE A 13 4.15 -0.95 1.11
C ILE A 13 3.31 -1.41 2.31
N GLU A 14 3.96 -1.80 3.41
CA GLU A 14 3.23 -2.31 4.59
C GLU A 14 2.42 -1.21 5.30
N LYS A 15 2.90 0.03 5.32
CA LYS A 15 2.12 1.18 5.82
C LYS A 15 0.85 1.41 4.98
N ILE A 16 0.98 1.43 3.66
CA ILE A 16 -0.16 1.65 2.74
C ILE A 16 -1.13 0.46 2.81
N ARG A 17 -0.63 -0.77 2.89
CA ARG A 17 -1.44 -1.99 3.10
C ARG A 17 -2.27 -1.89 4.38
N GLY A 18 -1.65 -1.49 5.50
CA GLY A 18 -2.35 -1.29 6.76
C GLY A 18 -3.46 -0.25 6.67
N LEU A 19 -3.19 0.89 6.02
CA LEU A 19 -4.18 1.94 5.78
C LEU A 19 -5.36 1.46 4.91
N MET A 20 -5.07 0.66 3.88
CA MET A 20 -6.10 0.09 3.00
C MET A 20 -7.04 -0.82 3.78
N VAL A 21 -6.49 -1.76 4.57
CA VAL A 21 -7.26 -2.69 5.39
C VAL A 21 -8.11 -1.95 6.41
N PHE A 22 -7.52 -0.97 7.11
CA PHE A 22 -8.25 -0.14 8.06
C PHE A 22 -9.43 0.58 7.40
N THR A 23 -9.19 1.25 6.26
CA THR A 23 -10.23 1.99 5.54
C THR A 23 -11.31 1.05 4.98
N ALA A 24 -10.92 -0.13 4.51
CA ALA A 24 -11.85 -1.14 4.02
C ALA A 24 -12.76 -1.69 5.14
N LEU A 25 -12.22 -1.86 6.35
CA LEU A 25 -13.01 -2.27 7.52
C LEU A 25 -13.98 -1.19 7.97
N GLU A 26 -13.61 0.09 7.87
CA GLU A 26 -14.49 1.21 8.25
C GLU A 26 -15.56 1.55 7.19
N LYS A 27 -15.20 1.51 5.90
CA LYS A 27 -16.02 2.07 4.80
C LYS A 27 -16.45 1.05 3.76
N GLY A 28 -15.84 -0.13 3.76
CA GLY A 28 -16.00 -1.15 2.74
C GLY A 28 -14.91 -1.11 1.67
N PHE A 29 -14.75 -2.24 0.99
CA PHE A 29 -13.74 -2.43 -0.06
C PHE A 29 -14.04 -1.66 -1.35
N THR A 30 -15.31 -1.32 -1.59
CA THR A 30 -15.76 -0.57 -2.76
C THR A 30 -15.87 0.94 -2.52
N ASP A 31 -15.57 1.41 -1.30
CA ASP A 31 -15.53 2.85 -1.02
C ASP A 31 -14.46 3.53 -1.89
N PRO A 32 -14.74 4.71 -2.49
CA PRO A 32 -13.77 5.40 -3.34
C PRO A 32 -12.43 5.65 -2.66
N LYS A 33 -12.40 5.84 -1.34
CA LYS A 33 -11.15 6.04 -0.59
C LYS A 33 -10.35 4.74 -0.50
N THR A 34 -11.01 3.62 -0.23
CA THR A 34 -10.36 2.31 -0.21
C THR A 34 -9.76 1.96 -1.58
N ILE A 35 -10.49 2.26 -2.66
CA ILE A 35 -10.02 2.07 -4.04
C ILE A 35 -8.81 2.97 -4.35
N GLU A 36 -8.84 4.25 -3.94
CA GLU A 36 -7.70 5.16 -4.11
C GLU A 36 -6.44 4.62 -3.41
N ILE A 37 -6.60 4.08 -2.19
CA ILE A 37 -5.48 3.52 -1.43
C ILE A 37 -4.97 2.23 -2.08
N SER A 38 -5.86 1.36 -2.56
CA SER A 38 -5.45 0.11 -3.24
C SER A 38 -4.67 0.39 -4.52
N GLN A 39 -5.07 1.39 -5.32
CA GLN A 39 -4.33 1.80 -6.51
C GLN A 39 -2.92 2.32 -6.18
N LYS A 40 -2.76 3.04 -5.06
CA LYS A 40 -1.43 3.47 -4.57
C LYS A 40 -0.59 2.29 -4.13
N LEU A 41 -1.19 1.30 -3.47
CA LEU A 41 -0.50 0.07 -3.09
C LEU A 41 0.02 -0.67 -4.33
N ASP A 42 -0.81 -0.82 -5.36
CA ASP A 42 -0.44 -1.47 -6.62
C ASP A 42 0.72 -0.75 -7.32
N GLN A 43 0.73 0.59 -7.32
CA GLN A 43 1.83 1.38 -7.86
C GLN A 43 3.15 1.12 -7.14
N LEU A 44 3.14 0.95 -5.80
CA LEU A 44 4.33 0.63 -5.03
C LEU A 44 4.80 -0.81 -5.25
N LEU A 45 3.87 -1.77 -5.29
CA LEU A 45 4.19 -3.18 -5.58
C LEU A 45 4.82 -3.34 -6.96
N ASN A 46 4.35 -2.60 -7.97
CA ASN A 46 4.93 -2.63 -9.31
C ASN A 46 6.37 -2.08 -9.38
N ARG A 47 6.86 -1.36 -8.38
CA ARG A 47 8.26 -0.93 -8.29
C ARG A 47 9.18 -2.02 -7.73
N THR A 48 8.62 -3.10 -7.21
CA THR A 48 9.36 -4.27 -6.70
C THR A 48 9.46 -5.42 -7.72
N ASN A 49 8.74 -5.33 -8.84
CA ASN A 49 8.80 -6.28 -9.95
C ASN A 49 9.93 -5.95 -10.94
#